data_AF-A0A839P6J7-F1
#
_entry.id   AF-A0A839P6J7-F1
#
_cell.length_a   1.000
_cell.length_b   1.000
_cell.length_c   1.000
_cell.angle_alpha   90.00
_cell.angle_beta   90.00
_cell.angle_gamma   90.00
#
_symmetry.space_group_name_H-M   'P 1'
#
loop_
_entity.id
_entity.type
_entity.pdbx_description
1 polymer ?
#
loop_
_entity_poly.entity_id
_entity_poly.type
_entity_poly.pdbx_seq_one_letter_code
_entity_poly.pdbx_strand_id
1 'polypeptide(L)'
;MAKTALIAGVGGIVGNNLARHLVARGWRVEGLARRPPDIAGVTPVAADLLDPAALARALAGRAPSHVFLATWLRQATEAENIRVNAAMVANLLEALRPTASVRHVALVTGLKHYLGPFEAYGKGSLPPTPFREDLPRLPVENFYYAQEDAVFEASARQNFTWSVHRPHTIIGYALGNAMNMGVTLAVYATLCRETGRPFRFPGSAAQWNGLTDVTDARLLARHLEWAALTEAAHNEAFNVVNGDVFRWQWMWGRLAQWFGVEPAPFDGAVNPLEHQLAGAAPLWAELAERHGLIEPDLNRLASAWHTDADLGRPIEVVTDMSKSRRLGFLDYQPSDDAFFDLFTRLRADRVIP
;
A
#
# COMPACT_ATOMS: atom_id res chain seq x y z
N MET A 1 -11.17 -28.77 -1.92
CA MET A 1 -9.84 -28.49 -2.52
C MET A 1 -9.25 -27.29 -1.83
N ALA A 2 -7.94 -27.27 -1.56
CA ALA A 2 -7.28 -26.10 -0.97
C ALA A 2 -7.35 -24.91 -1.95
N LYS A 3 -7.60 -23.70 -1.44
CA LYS A 3 -7.65 -22.48 -2.25
C LYS A 3 -6.22 -22.09 -2.68
N THR A 4 -6.05 -21.72 -3.94
CA THR A 4 -4.74 -21.33 -4.50
C THR A 4 -4.79 -19.86 -4.90
N ALA A 5 -3.87 -19.07 -4.34
CA ALA A 5 -3.73 -17.64 -4.61
C ALA A 5 -2.47 -17.37 -5.43
N LEU A 6 -2.57 -16.56 -6.48
CA LEU A 6 -1.43 -15.92 -7.13
C LEU A 6 -1.41 -14.43 -6.78
N ILE A 7 -0.32 -13.97 -6.15
CA ILE A 7 -0.16 -12.58 -5.73
C ILE A 7 0.87 -11.90 -6.64
N ALA A 8 0.43 -11.00 -7.51
CA ALA A 8 1.33 -10.15 -8.29
C ALA A 8 1.76 -8.93 -7.47
N GLY A 9 3.07 -8.77 -7.26
CA GLY A 9 3.62 -7.78 -6.35
C GLY A 9 3.88 -8.32 -4.95
N VAL A 10 4.21 -9.61 -4.82
CA VAL A 10 4.34 -10.27 -3.51
C VAL A 10 5.39 -9.64 -2.57
N GLY A 11 6.37 -8.92 -3.11
CA GLY A 11 7.36 -8.18 -2.31
C GLY A 11 6.95 -6.78 -1.86
N GLY A 12 5.87 -6.23 -2.42
CA GLY A 12 5.36 -4.90 -2.05
C GLY A 12 4.60 -4.92 -0.73
N ILE A 13 4.33 -3.73 -0.17
CA ILE A 13 3.65 -3.56 1.13
C ILE A 13 2.33 -4.33 1.26
N VAL A 14 1.52 -4.38 0.21
CA VAL A 14 0.27 -5.14 0.22
C VAL A 14 0.52 -6.63 0.01
N GLY A 15 1.26 -6.99 -1.06
CA GLY A 15 1.47 -8.38 -1.44
C GLY A 15 2.12 -9.22 -0.35
N ASN A 16 3.11 -8.67 0.38
CA ASN A 16 3.83 -9.43 1.41
C ASN A 16 2.99 -9.66 2.68
N ASN A 17 2.11 -8.71 3.03
CA ASN A 17 1.20 -8.85 4.16
C ASN A 17 0.03 -9.78 3.81
N LEU A 18 -0.49 -9.68 2.59
CA LEU A 18 -1.48 -10.62 2.06
C LEU A 18 -0.93 -12.05 2.00
N ALA A 19 0.29 -12.24 1.52
CA ALA A 19 0.88 -13.57 1.40
C ALA A 19 0.98 -14.28 2.75
N ARG A 20 1.50 -13.59 3.78
CA ARG A 20 1.60 -14.15 5.15
C ARG A 20 0.22 -14.44 5.74
N HIS A 21 -0.76 -13.54 5.53
CA HIS A 21 -2.13 -13.75 5.95
C HIS A 21 -2.72 -15.02 5.31
N LEU A 22 -2.67 -15.15 3.97
CA LEU A 22 -3.24 -16.29 3.27
C LEU A 22 -2.54 -17.62 3.63
N VAL A 23 -1.22 -17.64 3.80
CA VAL A 23 -0.48 -18.83 4.27
C VAL A 23 -0.98 -19.24 5.67
N ALA A 24 -1.12 -18.30 6.61
CA ALA A 24 -1.63 -18.58 7.94
C ALA A 24 -3.09 -19.08 7.92
N ARG A 25 -3.86 -18.75 6.88
CA ARG A 25 -5.22 -19.22 6.63
C ARG A 25 -5.29 -20.55 5.86
N GLY A 26 -4.15 -21.18 5.57
CA GLY A 26 -4.07 -22.49 4.92
C GLY A 26 -4.23 -22.46 3.40
N TRP A 27 -4.07 -21.30 2.77
CA TRP A 27 -4.04 -21.20 1.31
C TRP A 27 -2.72 -21.71 0.74
N ARG A 28 -2.76 -22.23 -0.49
CA ARG A 28 -1.55 -22.39 -1.30
C ARG A 28 -1.24 -21.04 -1.95
N VAL A 29 -0.10 -20.44 -1.64
CA VAL A 29 0.23 -19.09 -2.10
C VAL A 29 1.39 -19.14 -3.08
N GLU A 30 1.19 -18.53 -4.25
CA GLU A 30 2.20 -18.30 -5.27
C GLU A 30 2.48 -16.80 -5.34
N GLY A 31 3.75 -16.41 -5.20
CA GLY A 31 4.18 -15.03 -5.11
C GLY A 31 4.91 -14.57 -6.36
N LEU A 32 4.28 -13.75 -7.17
CA LEU A 32 4.84 -13.23 -8.42
C LEU A 32 5.53 -11.87 -8.21
N ALA A 33 6.79 -11.80 -8.61
CA ALA A 33 7.56 -10.57 -8.74
C ALA A 33 8.77 -10.78 -9.67
N ARG A 34 9.41 -9.69 -10.12
CA ARG A 34 10.69 -9.77 -10.84
C ARG A 34 11.79 -10.45 -10.02
N ARG A 35 11.80 -10.15 -8.72
CA ARG A 35 12.69 -10.74 -7.70
C ARG A 35 11.83 -11.08 -6.47
N PRO A 36 11.17 -12.25 -6.45
CA PRO A 36 10.31 -12.61 -5.32
C PRO A 36 11.17 -12.76 -4.05
N PRO A 37 10.78 -12.12 -2.93
CA PRO A 37 11.44 -12.34 -1.65
C PRO A 37 11.19 -13.76 -1.15
N ASP A 38 12.07 -14.23 -0.26
CA ASP A 38 11.83 -15.45 0.49
C ASP A 38 10.79 -15.18 1.59
N ILE A 39 9.58 -15.72 1.42
CA ILE A 39 8.50 -15.64 2.39
C ILE A 39 8.08 -17.07 2.71
N ALA A 40 8.19 -17.45 3.99
CA ALA A 40 7.83 -18.78 4.46
C ALA A 40 6.40 -19.18 4.01
N GLY A 41 6.28 -20.34 3.38
CA GLY A 41 5.02 -20.89 2.88
C GLY A 41 4.55 -20.33 1.53
N VAL A 42 5.31 -19.43 0.90
CA VAL A 42 4.99 -18.88 -0.43
C VAL A 42 5.88 -19.54 -1.49
N THR A 43 5.27 -20.01 -2.57
CA THR A 43 6.00 -20.49 -3.75
C THR A 43 6.42 -19.29 -4.62
N PRO A 44 7.71 -19.01 -4.82
CA PRO A 44 8.15 -17.88 -5.62
C PRO A 44 7.87 -18.11 -7.12
N VAL A 45 7.43 -17.06 -7.81
CA VAL A 45 7.24 -17.01 -9.26
C VAL A 45 7.99 -15.80 -9.82
N ALA A 46 9.17 -16.04 -10.38
CA ALA A 46 9.99 -14.98 -10.96
C ALA A 46 9.54 -14.68 -12.39
N ALA A 47 8.94 -13.51 -12.61
CA ALA A 47 8.53 -13.02 -13.93
C ALA A 47 8.40 -11.50 -13.95
N ASP A 48 8.57 -10.91 -15.13
CA ASP A 48 8.19 -9.53 -15.39
C ASP A 48 6.80 -9.49 -16.03
N LEU A 49 5.90 -8.67 -15.48
CA LEU A 49 4.55 -8.49 -16.02
C LEU A 49 4.55 -7.76 -17.37
N LEU A 50 5.67 -7.14 -17.76
CA LEU A 50 5.86 -6.50 -19.06
C LEU A 50 6.56 -7.40 -20.09
N ASP A 51 6.90 -8.64 -19.74
CA ASP A 51 7.41 -9.65 -20.67
C ASP A 51 6.39 -10.80 -20.79
N PRO A 52 5.44 -10.72 -21.75
CA PRO A 52 4.42 -11.75 -21.94
C PRO A 52 4.99 -13.16 -22.16
N ALA A 53 6.14 -13.27 -22.83
CA ALA A 53 6.75 -14.56 -23.12
C ALA A 53 7.35 -15.19 -21.86
N ALA A 54 8.05 -14.41 -21.03
CA ALA A 54 8.53 -14.87 -19.73
C ALA A 54 7.37 -15.21 -18.78
N LEU A 55 6.31 -14.40 -18.79
CA LEU A 55 5.13 -14.59 -17.97
C LEU A 55 4.39 -15.88 -18.34
N ALA A 56 4.18 -16.15 -19.63
CA ALA A 56 3.58 -17.39 -20.11
C ALA A 56 4.39 -18.63 -19.69
N ARG A 57 5.72 -18.57 -19.79
CA ARG A 57 6.60 -19.67 -19.32
C ARG A 57 6.52 -19.87 -17.81
N ALA A 58 6.56 -18.78 -17.03
CA ALA A 58 6.53 -18.85 -15.58
C ALA A 58 5.17 -19.34 -15.03
N LEU A 59 4.09 -19.07 -15.78
CA LEU A 59 2.72 -19.44 -15.42
C LEU A 59 2.22 -20.75 -16.03
N ALA A 60 3.01 -21.40 -16.89
CA ALA A 60 2.66 -22.66 -17.51
C ALA A 60 2.31 -23.74 -16.46
N GLY A 61 1.12 -24.33 -16.59
CA GLY A 61 0.63 -25.39 -15.69
C GLY A 61 0.19 -24.91 -14.30
N ARG A 62 0.31 -23.62 -13.99
CA ARG A 62 -0.21 -23.04 -12.74
C ARG A 62 -1.70 -22.79 -12.87
N ALA A 63 -2.45 -23.14 -11.83
CA ALA A 63 -3.90 -23.07 -11.82
C ALA A 63 -4.43 -22.32 -10.57
N PRO A 64 -4.08 -21.04 -10.37
CA PRO A 64 -4.59 -20.27 -9.25
C PRO A 64 -6.10 -20.02 -9.40
N SER A 65 -6.84 -20.21 -8.32
CA SER A 65 -8.27 -19.88 -8.31
C SER A 65 -8.54 -18.43 -7.98
N HIS A 66 -7.62 -17.75 -7.30
CA HIS A 66 -7.74 -16.34 -6.95
C HIS A 66 -6.45 -15.60 -7.32
N VAL A 67 -6.59 -14.44 -7.95
CA VAL A 67 -5.47 -13.57 -8.33
C VAL A 67 -5.58 -12.27 -7.57
N PHE A 68 -4.49 -11.83 -6.96
CA PHE A 68 -4.40 -10.57 -6.24
C PHE A 68 -3.37 -9.67 -6.92
N LEU A 69 -3.85 -8.57 -7.50
CA LEU A 69 -3.05 -7.56 -8.18
C LEU A 69 -2.68 -6.46 -7.16
N ALA A 70 -1.50 -6.60 -6.56
CA ALA A 70 -0.98 -5.75 -5.49
C ALA A 70 0.31 -5.00 -5.92
N THR A 71 0.38 -4.61 -7.20
CA THR A 71 1.57 -3.99 -7.80
C THR A 71 1.20 -2.88 -8.78
N TRP A 72 2.13 -1.95 -8.94
CA TRP A 72 2.13 -0.91 -9.95
C TRP A 72 3.59 -0.55 -10.30
N LEU A 73 3.80 0.19 -11.38
CA LEU A 73 5.10 0.70 -11.77
C LEU A 73 5.02 2.21 -12.03
N ARG A 74 5.79 3.00 -11.27
CA ARG A 74 5.87 4.44 -11.42
C ARG A 74 6.60 4.79 -12.72
N GLN A 75 6.02 5.71 -13.47
CA GLN A 75 6.56 6.30 -14.69
C GLN A 75 6.70 7.80 -14.55
N ALA A 76 7.34 8.43 -15.55
CA ALA A 76 7.60 9.87 -15.55
C ALA A 76 6.32 10.71 -15.74
N THR A 77 5.33 10.18 -16.46
CA THR A 77 4.06 10.87 -16.76
C THR A 77 2.87 9.96 -16.50
N GLU A 78 1.70 10.56 -16.31
CA GLU A 78 0.47 9.77 -16.11
C GLU A 78 0.05 8.97 -17.35
N ALA A 79 0.26 9.50 -18.56
CA ALA A 79 0.02 8.75 -19.81
C ALA A 79 0.88 7.47 -19.88
N GLU A 80 2.13 7.55 -19.44
CA GLU A 80 3.02 6.39 -19.39
C GLU A 80 2.66 5.44 -18.22
N ASN A 81 2.20 5.98 -17.08
CA ASN A 81 1.63 5.16 -16.01
C ASN A 81 0.42 4.36 -16.53
N ILE A 82 -0.49 4.97 -17.29
CA ILE A 82 -1.64 4.31 -17.89
C ILE A 82 -1.19 3.15 -18.78
N ARG A 83 -0.32 3.45 -19.77
CA ARG A 83 0.17 2.46 -20.74
C ARG A 83 0.79 1.25 -20.06
N VAL A 84 1.68 1.50 -19.10
CA VAL A 84 2.45 0.45 -18.43
C VAL A 84 1.59 -0.36 -17.45
N ASN A 85 0.83 0.31 -16.59
CA ASN A 85 0.08 -0.38 -15.53
C ASN A 85 -1.12 -1.16 -16.08
N ALA A 86 -1.77 -0.67 -17.15
CA ALA A 86 -2.79 -1.44 -17.86
C ALA A 86 -2.19 -2.68 -18.54
N ALA A 87 -1.04 -2.54 -19.20
CA ALA A 87 -0.35 -3.66 -19.84
C ALA A 87 0.04 -4.76 -18.84
N MET A 88 0.55 -4.39 -17.66
CA MET A 88 0.88 -5.35 -16.60
C MET A 88 -0.32 -6.21 -16.18
N VAL A 89 -1.50 -5.60 -16.02
CA VAL A 89 -2.75 -6.30 -15.68
C VAL A 89 -3.19 -7.20 -16.84
N ALA A 90 -3.26 -6.65 -18.05
CA ALA A 90 -3.70 -7.39 -19.24
C ALA A 90 -2.81 -8.60 -19.53
N ASN A 91 -1.49 -8.44 -19.46
CA ASN A 91 -0.53 -9.51 -19.69
C ASN A 91 -0.69 -10.65 -18.69
N LEU A 92 -0.89 -10.35 -17.40
CA LEU A 92 -1.11 -11.38 -16.37
C LEU A 92 -2.36 -12.20 -16.63
N LEU A 93 -3.48 -11.51 -16.90
CA LEU A 93 -4.77 -12.16 -17.10
C LEU A 93 -4.79 -12.95 -18.42
N GLU A 94 -4.08 -12.49 -19.45
CA GLU A 94 -3.93 -13.26 -20.69
C GLU A 94 -3.05 -14.50 -20.49
N ALA A 95 -1.96 -14.41 -19.73
CA ALA A 95 -1.09 -15.54 -19.45
C ALA A 95 -1.79 -16.64 -18.62
N LEU A 96 -2.79 -16.29 -17.81
CA LEU A 96 -3.60 -17.24 -17.02
C LEU A 96 -4.81 -17.80 -17.78
N ARG A 97 -5.22 -17.15 -18.89
CA ARG A 97 -6.40 -17.52 -19.68
C ARG A 97 -6.42 -19.00 -20.10
N PRO A 98 -5.32 -19.61 -20.59
CA PRO A 98 -5.34 -21.00 -21.07
C PRO A 98 -5.72 -22.03 -20.00
N THR A 99 -5.41 -21.77 -18.74
CA THR A 99 -5.72 -22.72 -17.64
C THR A 99 -7.18 -22.63 -17.20
N ALA A 100 -7.88 -21.52 -17.48
CA ALA A 100 -9.29 -21.29 -17.14
C ALA A 100 -9.66 -21.64 -15.68
N SER A 101 -8.74 -21.40 -14.75
CA SER A 101 -8.88 -21.77 -13.33
C SER A 101 -9.26 -20.61 -12.42
N VAL A 102 -9.06 -19.37 -12.88
CA VAL A 102 -9.32 -18.15 -12.13
C VAL A 102 -10.81 -17.99 -11.89
N ARG A 103 -11.20 -17.80 -10.64
CA ARG A 103 -12.59 -17.57 -10.19
C ARG A 103 -12.80 -16.14 -9.72
N HIS A 104 -11.76 -15.53 -9.16
CA HIS A 104 -11.81 -14.18 -8.63
C HIS A 104 -10.49 -13.42 -8.86
N VAL A 105 -10.59 -12.13 -9.18
CA VAL A 105 -9.46 -11.21 -9.31
C VAL A 105 -9.68 -9.99 -8.43
N ALA A 106 -8.83 -9.82 -7.42
CA ALA A 106 -8.84 -8.63 -6.56
C ALA A 106 -7.76 -7.64 -7.01
N LEU A 107 -8.15 -6.41 -7.33
CA LEU A 107 -7.28 -5.32 -7.75
C LEU A 107 -7.13 -4.29 -6.63
N VAL A 108 -5.88 -3.95 -6.29
CA VAL A 108 -5.58 -2.88 -5.33
C VAL A 108 -5.20 -1.60 -6.08
N THR A 109 -5.98 -0.55 -5.86
CA THR A 109 -5.72 0.81 -6.38
C THR A 109 -5.41 1.75 -5.21
N GLY A 110 -6.30 2.69 -4.87
CA GLY A 110 -6.12 3.63 -3.77
C GLY A 110 -6.91 4.94 -3.94
N LEU A 111 -6.75 5.86 -3.00
CA LEU A 111 -7.52 7.12 -2.99
C LEU A 111 -7.17 8.12 -4.09
N LYS A 112 -6.11 7.90 -4.88
CA LYS A 112 -5.93 8.66 -6.14
C LYS A 112 -7.12 8.49 -7.10
N HIS A 113 -7.96 7.48 -6.90
CA HIS A 113 -9.25 7.40 -7.59
C HIS A 113 -10.10 8.67 -7.37
N TYR A 114 -10.08 9.22 -6.16
CA TYR A 114 -10.85 10.41 -5.77
C TYR A 114 -10.04 11.71 -5.81
N LEU A 115 -8.71 11.60 -5.79
CA LEU A 115 -7.79 12.73 -5.65
C LEU A 115 -7.03 13.09 -6.93
N GLY A 116 -7.14 12.28 -7.99
CA GLY A 116 -6.40 12.43 -9.23
C GLY A 116 -4.98 11.85 -9.19
N PRO A 117 -4.26 11.88 -10.33
CA PRO A 117 -2.90 11.34 -10.46
C PRO A 117 -1.88 12.19 -9.69
N PHE A 118 -0.63 11.71 -9.57
CA PHE A 118 0.41 12.43 -8.81
C PHE A 118 0.63 13.89 -9.27
N GLU A 119 0.55 14.16 -10.57
CA GLU A 119 0.73 15.49 -11.16
C GLU A 119 -0.35 16.50 -10.71
N ALA A 120 -1.56 15.99 -10.49
CA ALA A 120 -2.75 16.75 -10.09
C ALA A 120 -3.25 16.38 -8.67
N TYR A 121 -2.41 15.73 -7.88
CA TYR A 121 -2.84 15.09 -6.63
C TYR A 121 -3.33 16.12 -5.62
N GLY A 122 -4.62 16.04 -5.27
CA GLY A 122 -5.21 17.00 -4.34
C GLY A 122 -5.31 18.43 -4.91
N LYS A 123 -5.32 18.60 -6.24
CA LYS A 123 -5.50 19.90 -6.91
C LYS A 123 -6.86 19.97 -7.61
N GLY A 124 -7.39 21.19 -7.75
CA GLY A 124 -8.67 21.45 -8.42
C GLY A 124 -9.88 21.29 -7.50
N SER A 125 -11.06 21.09 -8.09
CA SER A 125 -12.30 20.84 -7.35
C SER A 125 -12.35 19.39 -6.89
N LEU A 126 -11.82 19.15 -5.69
CA LEU A 126 -11.84 17.82 -5.08
C LEU A 126 -13.22 17.49 -4.52
N PRO A 127 -13.64 16.21 -4.58
CA PRO A 127 -14.92 15.81 -4.00
C PRO A 127 -14.91 16.01 -2.48
N PRO A 128 -16.06 16.31 -1.86
CA PRO A 128 -16.14 16.41 -0.42
C PRO A 128 -15.86 15.04 0.22
N THR A 129 -15.17 15.06 1.35
CA THR A 129 -15.00 13.88 2.21
C THR A 129 -16.25 13.67 3.09
N PRO A 130 -16.52 12.43 3.57
CA PRO A 130 -15.79 11.21 3.30
C PRO A 130 -15.95 10.72 1.86
N PHE A 131 -14.86 10.21 1.27
CA PHE A 131 -14.93 9.60 -0.06
C PHE A 131 -15.79 8.34 -0.03
N ARG A 132 -16.66 8.19 -1.04
CA ARG A 132 -17.59 7.07 -1.21
C ARG A 132 -17.38 6.44 -2.58
N GLU A 133 -17.64 5.14 -2.69
CA GLU A 133 -17.40 4.37 -3.91
C GLU A 133 -18.40 4.68 -5.04
N ASP A 134 -19.50 5.37 -4.73
CA ASP A 134 -20.49 5.86 -5.70
C ASP A 134 -20.11 7.20 -6.34
N LEU A 135 -19.02 7.82 -5.91
CA LEU A 135 -18.48 9.00 -6.57
C LEU A 135 -17.99 8.64 -7.98
N PRO A 136 -18.32 9.45 -9.00
CA PRO A 136 -17.86 9.20 -10.36
C PRO A 136 -16.34 9.37 -10.45
N ARG A 137 -15.75 8.71 -11.46
CA ARG A 137 -14.36 9.00 -11.86
C ARG A 137 -14.21 10.50 -12.13
N LEU A 138 -13.11 11.08 -11.66
CA LEU A 138 -12.74 12.44 -12.03
C LEU A 138 -12.50 12.55 -13.55
N PRO A 139 -12.78 13.69 -14.19
CA PRO A 139 -12.53 13.91 -15.61
C PRO A 139 -11.04 14.19 -15.89
N VAL A 140 -10.17 13.27 -15.45
CA VAL A 140 -8.71 13.34 -15.59
C VAL A 140 -8.17 11.96 -15.96
N GLU A 141 -6.99 11.93 -16.56
CA GLU A 141 -6.25 10.70 -16.78
C GLU A 141 -5.80 10.09 -15.45
N ASN A 142 -6.00 8.78 -15.28
CA ASN A 142 -5.60 8.05 -14.08
C ASN A 142 -5.36 6.58 -14.41
N PHE A 143 -4.18 6.05 -14.12
CA PHE A 143 -3.85 4.66 -14.40
C PHE A 143 -4.71 3.67 -13.59
N TYR A 144 -5.30 4.07 -12.47
CA TYR A 144 -6.26 3.24 -11.75
C TYR A 144 -7.48 2.90 -12.60
N TYR A 145 -7.97 3.86 -13.40
CA TYR A 145 -9.11 3.63 -14.28
C TYR A 145 -8.76 2.62 -15.37
N ALA A 146 -7.56 2.73 -15.95
CA ALA A 146 -7.09 1.81 -16.96
C ALA A 146 -6.85 0.39 -16.41
N GLN A 147 -6.39 0.25 -15.15
CA GLN A 147 -6.30 -1.05 -14.49
C GLN A 147 -7.67 -1.65 -14.20
N GLU A 148 -8.62 -0.86 -13.69
CA GLU A 148 -10.01 -1.27 -13.49
C GLU A 148 -10.61 -1.78 -14.81
N ASP A 149 -10.51 -0.99 -15.88
CA ASP A 149 -11.07 -1.32 -17.20
C ASP A 149 -10.46 -2.62 -17.77
N ALA A 150 -9.14 -2.81 -17.62
CA ALA A 150 -8.47 -4.04 -18.03
C ALA A 150 -8.95 -5.29 -17.26
N VAL A 151 -9.22 -5.16 -15.95
CA VAL A 151 -9.80 -6.25 -15.15
C VAL A 151 -11.24 -6.53 -15.60
N PHE A 152 -12.05 -5.50 -15.82
CA PHE A 152 -13.45 -5.65 -16.22
C PHE A 152 -13.58 -6.31 -17.61
N GLU A 153 -12.77 -5.88 -18.56
CA GLU A 153 -12.74 -6.48 -19.91
C GLU A 153 -12.27 -7.95 -19.87
N ALA A 154 -11.27 -8.27 -19.06
CA ALA A 154 -10.81 -9.64 -18.87
C ALA A 154 -11.87 -10.50 -18.16
N SER A 155 -12.54 -9.96 -17.14
CA SER A 155 -13.63 -10.63 -16.42
C SER A 155 -14.76 -11.02 -17.37
N ALA A 156 -15.21 -10.09 -18.22
CA ALA A 156 -16.27 -10.35 -19.20
C ALA A 156 -15.91 -11.45 -20.20
N ARG A 157 -14.62 -11.59 -20.56
CA ARG A 157 -14.13 -12.60 -21.52
C ARG A 157 -13.80 -13.95 -20.89
N GLN A 158 -13.38 -13.95 -19.62
CA GLN A 158 -12.82 -15.13 -18.95
C GLN A 158 -13.73 -15.67 -17.83
N ASN A 159 -14.86 -15.03 -17.55
CA ASN A 159 -15.91 -15.47 -16.63
C ASN A 159 -15.43 -15.65 -15.17
N PHE A 160 -14.56 -14.76 -14.70
CA PHE A 160 -14.21 -14.63 -13.28
C PHE A 160 -14.89 -13.40 -12.67
N THR A 161 -15.07 -13.40 -11.35
CA THR A 161 -15.56 -12.22 -10.59
C THR A 161 -14.40 -11.31 -10.18
N TRP A 162 -14.68 -10.05 -9.86
CA TRP A 162 -13.62 -9.13 -9.43
C TRP A 162 -13.98 -8.34 -8.18
N SER A 163 -12.99 -7.75 -7.54
CA SER A 163 -13.18 -6.71 -6.53
C SER A 163 -12.08 -5.65 -6.67
N VAL A 164 -12.41 -4.38 -6.40
CA VAL A 164 -11.43 -3.28 -6.39
C VAL A 164 -11.30 -2.74 -4.98
N HIS A 165 -10.07 -2.56 -4.51
CA HIS A 165 -9.76 -2.13 -3.15
C HIS A 165 -9.01 -0.81 -3.18
N ARG A 166 -9.58 0.22 -2.55
CA ARG A 166 -9.09 1.60 -2.54
C ARG A 166 -8.63 1.96 -1.12
N PRO A 167 -7.44 1.51 -0.71
CA PRO A 167 -6.89 1.89 0.60
C PRO A 167 -6.47 3.38 0.62
N HIS A 168 -6.49 3.97 1.82
CA HIS A 168 -5.74 5.19 2.14
C HIS A 168 -4.24 4.88 2.18
N THR A 169 -3.42 5.83 2.61
CA THR A 169 -2.02 5.63 3.03
C THR A 169 -1.87 4.36 3.85
N ILE A 170 -1.07 3.43 3.32
CA ILE A 170 -0.91 2.10 3.90
C ILE A 170 0.20 2.11 4.94
N ILE A 171 -0.11 1.66 6.15
CA ILE A 171 0.84 1.41 7.23
C ILE A 171 1.09 -0.09 7.31
N GLY A 172 2.34 -0.49 7.09
CA GLY A 172 2.68 -1.90 7.07
C GLY A 172 4.14 -2.17 6.75
N TYR A 173 4.53 -3.42 6.97
CA TYR A 173 5.91 -3.85 6.77
C TYR A 173 6.20 -4.07 5.28
N ALA A 174 7.22 -3.39 4.75
CA ALA A 174 7.92 -3.73 3.50
C ALA A 174 9.18 -2.89 3.38
N LEU A 175 10.31 -3.53 3.05
CA LEU A 175 11.58 -2.86 2.80
C LEU A 175 11.79 -2.68 1.30
N GLY A 176 12.35 -1.55 0.88
CA GLY A 176 12.54 -1.20 -0.54
C GLY A 176 11.25 -0.86 -1.29
N ASN A 177 10.13 -0.64 -0.57
CA ASN A 177 8.85 -0.26 -1.18
C ASN A 177 8.84 1.23 -1.54
N ALA A 178 8.30 1.58 -2.70
CA ALA A 178 8.29 2.97 -3.19
C ALA A 178 7.45 3.92 -2.33
N MET A 179 6.46 3.40 -1.59
CA MET A 179 5.51 4.18 -0.79
C MET A 179 5.37 3.53 0.60
N ASN A 180 6.13 3.98 1.59
CA ASN A 180 6.07 3.42 2.95
C ASN A 180 6.23 4.50 4.03
N MET A 181 5.11 5.10 4.44
CA MET A 181 5.10 6.13 5.49
C MET A 181 5.54 5.56 6.83
N GLY A 182 5.05 4.39 7.23
CA GLY A 182 5.35 3.81 8.55
C GLY A 182 6.85 3.58 8.77
N VAL A 183 7.54 2.93 7.83
CA VAL A 183 8.99 2.71 7.92
C VAL A 183 9.75 4.04 7.82
N THR A 184 9.33 4.96 6.94
CA THR A 184 9.96 6.29 6.82
C THR A 184 9.92 7.05 8.14
N LEU A 185 8.76 7.09 8.81
CA LEU A 185 8.60 7.76 10.10
C LEU A 185 9.40 7.08 11.21
N ALA A 186 9.50 5.75 11.20
CA ALA A 186 10.30 5.01 12.16
C ALA A 186 11.80 5.34 12.07
N VAL A 187 12.32 5.41 10.83
CA VAL A 187 13.72 5.79 10.58
C VAL A 187 13.95 7.25 10.94
N TYR A 188 13.05 8.15 10.56
CA TYR A 188 13.14 9.56 10.91
C TYR A 188 13.16 9.78 12.43
N ALA A 189 12.25 9.14 13.17
CA ALA A 189 12.23 9.21 14.64
C ALA A 189 13.51 8.63 15.26
N THR A 190 14.03 7.51 14.71
CA THR A 190 15.30 6.93 15.16
C THR A 190 16.48 7.88 14.97
N LEU A 191 16.56 8.56 13.82
CA LEU A 191 17.58 9.58 13.55
C LEU A 191 17.42 10.79 14.46
N CYS A 192 16.18 11.21 14.76
CA CYS A 192 15.94 12.26 15.75
C CYS A 192 16.44 11.87 17.14
N ARG A 193 16.20 10.63 17.56
CA ARG A 193 16.71 10.09 18.82
C ARG A 193 18.24 10.10 18.88
N GLU A 194 18.89 9.61 17.82
CA GLU A 194 20.37 9.54 17.75
C GLU A 194 21.02 10.93 17.81
N THR A 195 20.44 11.90 17.10
CA THR A 195 21.03 13.25 16.98
C THR A 195 20.58 14.22 18.07
N GLY A 196 19.59 13.83 18.89
CA GLY A 196 18.95 14.72 19.88
C GLY A 196 18.14 15.87 19.26
N ARG A 197 17.95 15.89 17.94
CA ARG A 197 17.16 16.94 17.28
C ARG A 197 15.66 16.73 17.53
N PRO A 198 14.86 17.81 17.60
CA PRO A 198 13.42 17.70 17.75
C PRO A 198 12.75 16.88 16.64
N PHE A 199 11.75 16.08 16.99
CA PHE A 199 10.92 15.34 16.04
C PHE A 199 9.84 16.25 15.46
N ARG A 200 10.17 16.93 14.37
CA ARG A 200 9.33 17.94 13.72
C ARG A 200 8.40 17.33 12.68
N PHE A 201 7.12 17.67 12.75
CA PHE A 201 6.11 17.28 11.77
C PHE A 201 6.44 17.87 10.39
N PRO A 202 6.43 17.07 9.30
CA PRO A 202 6.88 17.56 8.00
C PRO A 202 5.78 18.21 7.16
N GLY A 203 4.52 17.98 7.51
CA GLY A 203 3.37 18.22 6.66
C GLY A 203 2.74 19.61 6.76
N SER A 204 1.57 19.73 6.14
CA SER A 204 0.77 20.96 6.09
C SER A 204 -0.05 21.20 7.37
N ALA A 205 -0.45 22.46 7.59
CA ALA A 205 -1.40 22.79 8.65
C ALA A 205 -2.76 22.09 8.48
N ALA A 206 -3.17 21.80 7.24
CA ALA A 206 -4.40 21.07 6.96
C ALA A 206 -4.32 19.63 7.46
N GLN A 207 -3.19 18.93 7.26
CA GLN A 207 -2.99 17.57 7.76
C GLN A 207 -2.73 17.54 9.26
N TRP A 208 -1.98 18.52 9.80
CA TRP A 208 -1.74 18.64 11.23
C TRP A 208 -3.04 18.77 12.03
N ASN A 209 -3.92 19.67 11.58
CA ASN A 209 -5.15 20.02 12.28
C ASN A 209 -6.36 19.20 11.84
N GLY A 210 -6.44 18.70 10.61
CA GLY A 210 -7.59 18.00 10.05
C GLY A 210 -7.75 16.55 10.52
N LEU A 211 -8.93 15.97 10.29
CA LEU A 211 -9.16 14.54 10.48
C LEU A 211 -8.54 13.73 9.33
N THR A 212 -8.08 12.53 9.63
CA THR A 212 -7.60 11.60 8.63
C THR A 212 -7.82 10.17 9.09
N ASP A 213 -7.90 9.25 8.13
CA ASP A 213 -7.80 7.81 8.36
C ASP A 213 -6.53 7.26 7.68
N VAL A 214 -6.20 6.00 7.98
CA VAL A 214 -5.14 5.25 7.30
C VAL A 214 -5.57 3.79 7.12
N THR A 215 -4.77 3.02 6.38
CA THR A 215 -5.04 1.60 6.15
C THR A 215 -3.90 0.75 6.68
N ASP A 216 -4.16 -0.10 7.66
CA ASP A 216 -3.24 -1.15 8.08
C ASP A 216 -3.16 -2.23 6.98
N ALA A 217 -1.95 -2.61 6.60
CA ALA A 217 -1.72 -3.58 5.53
C ALA A 217 -2.28 -4.98 5.86
N ARG A 218 -2.39 -5.34 7.14
CA ARG A 218 -2.99 -6.60 7.61
C ARG A 218 -4.51 -6.52 7.55
N LEU A 219 -5.11 -5.37 7.87
CA LEU A 219 -6.55 -5.14 7.66
C LEU A 219 -6.90 -5.21 6.17
N LEU A 220 -6.09 -4.61 5.30
CA LEU A 220 -6.24 -4.73 3.86
C LEU A 220 -6.13 -6.18 3.38
N ALA A 221 -5.19 -6.97 3.93
CA ALA A 221 -5.09 -8.40 3.62
C ALA A 221 -6.35 -9.18 3.97
N ARG A 222 -6.95 -8.92 5.15
CA ARG A 222 -8.24 -9.51 5.55
C ARG A 222 -9.38 -9.06 4.63
N HIS A 223 -9.41 -7.79 4.25
CA HIS A 223 -10.42 -7.25 3.33
C HIS A 223 -10.32 -7.85 1.92
N LEU A 224 -9.09 -8.11 1.43
CA LEU A 224 -8.85 -8.77 0.15
C LEU A 224 -9.35 -10.23 0.18
N GLU A 225 -9.06 -10.98 1.23
CA GLU A 225 -9.61 -12.34 1.39
C GLU A 225 -11.14 -12.32 1.52
N TRP A 226 -11.69 -11.40 2.32
CA TRP A 226 -13.14 -11.29 2.53
C TRP A 226 -13.88 -11.07 1.21
N ALA A 227 -13.50 -10.07 0.42
CA ALA A 227 -14.18 -9.76 -0.84
C ALA A 227 -14.06 -10.91 -1.85
N ALA A 228 -12.91 -11.59 -1.86
CA ALA A 228 -12.66 -12.73 -2.74
C ALA A 228 -13.47 -13.98 -2.38
N LEU A 229 -14.03 -14.07 -1.16
CA LEU A 229 -14.80 -15.21 -0.68
C LEU A 229 -16.28 -14.88 -0.44
N THR A 230 -16.68 -13.62 -0.53
CA THR A 230 -18.04 -13.16 -0.22
C THR A 230 -18.78 -12.86 -1.50
N GLU A 231 -19.77 -13.68 -1.83
CA GLU A 231 -20.51 -13.57 -3.10
C GLU A 231 -21.15 -12.19 -3.29
N ALA A 232 -21.73 -11.61 -2.24
CA ALA A 232 -22.32 -10.28 -2.28
C ALA A 232 -21.30 -9.14 -2.49
N ALA A 233 -20.00 -9.41 -2.35
CA ALA A 233 -18.91 -8.46 -2.60
C ALA A 233 -18.28 -8.63 -3.99
N HIS A 234 -18.75 -9.59 -4.79
CA HIS A 234 -18.26 -9.78 -6.15
C HIS A 234 -18.73 -8.65 -7.07
N ASN A 235 -17.83 -8.24 -7.97
CA ASN A 235 -17.98 -7.18 -8.96
C ASN A 235 -18.25 -5.80 -8.35
N GLU A 236 -17.59 -5.52 -7.22
CA GLU A 236 -17.74 -4.29 -6.46
C GLU A 236 -16.38 -3.63 -6.16
N ALA A 237 -16.39 -2.30 -6.09
CA ALA A 237 -15.28 -1.51 -5.57
C ALA A 237 -15.53 -1.09 -4.10
N PHE A 238 -14.48 -1.09 -3.29
CA PHE A 238 -14.53 -0.81 -1.86
C PHE A 238 -13.40 0.13 -1.43
N ASN A 239 -13.73 1.12 -0.61
CA ASN A 239 -12.77 1.76 0.27
C ASN A 239 -12.30 0.77 1.34
N VAL A 240 -11.08 0.94 1.84
CA VAL A 240 -10.55 0.10 2.92
C VAL A 240 -9.70 0.94 3.87
N VAL A 241 -10.21 1.23 5.06
CA VAL A 241 -9.48 1.92 6.12
C VAL A 241 -9.69 1.25 7.48
N ASN A 242 -8.90 1.69 8.45
CA ASN A 242 -8.82 1.15 9.80
C ASN A 242 -10.13 1.17 10.59
N GLY A 243 -11.01 2.13 10.28
CA GLY A 243 -12.35 2.25 10.88
C GLY A 243 -12.44 3.28 12.01
N ASP A 244 -11.32 3.90 12.39
CA ASP A 244 -11.22 5.12 13.19
C ASP A 244 -10.73 6.31 12.33
N VAL A 245 -10.76 7.51 12.93
CA VAL A 245 -10.16 8.74 12.40
C VAL A 245 -9.35 9.41 13.50
N PHE A 246 -8.30 10.14 13.12
CA PHE A 246 -7.46 10.86 14.07
C PHE A 246 -6.96 12.19 13.48
N ARG A 247 -6.27 13.00 14.29
CA ARG A 247 -5.53 14.19 13.82
C ARG A 247 -4.04 13.93 13.96
N TRP A 248 -3.25 14.35 12.97
CA TRP A 248 -1.80 14.15 13.02
C TRP A 248 -1.16 14.81 14.24
N GLN A 249 -1.68 15.94 14.74
CA GLN A 249 -1.17 16.53 15.99
C GLN A 249 -1.19 15.58 17.19
N TRP A 250 -2.22 14.73 17.29
CA TRP A 250 -2.33 13.73 18.35
C TRP A 250 -1.43 12.54 18.03
N MET A 251 -1.53 11.99 16.82
CA MET A 251 -0.74 10.82 16.41
C MET A 251 0.77 11.10 16.50
N TRP A 252 1.23 12.29 16.12
CA TRP A 252 2.63 12.67 16.19
C TRP A 252 3.20 12.61 17.61
N GLY A 253 2.42 13.07 18.60
CA GLY A 253 2.77 12.92 20.02
C GLY A 253 2.83 11.44 20.45
N ARG A 254 1.92 10.60 19.95
CA ARG A 254 1.92 9.15 20.19
C ARG A 254 3.17 8.48 19.61
N LEU A 255 3.55 8.83 18.38
CA LEU A 255 4.76 8.32 17.75
C LEU A 255 6.02 8.78 18.52
N ALA A 256 6.08 10.06 18.88
CA ALA A 256 7.19 10.63 19.64
C ALA A 256 7.39 9.91 20.98
N GLN A 257 6.30 9.69 21.72
CA GLN A 257 6.30 8.93 22.97
C GLN A 257 6.83 7.51 22.79
N TRP A 258 6.39 6.79 21.75
CA TRP A 258 6.82 5.40 21.49
C TRP A 258 8.33 5.31 21.20
N PHE A 259 8.88 6.30 20.49
CA PHE A 259 10.31 6.37 20.19
C PHE A 259 11.16 6.99 21.30
N GLY A 260 10.55 7.64 22.29
CA GLY A 260 11.25 8.37 23.34
C GLY A 260 11.96 9.61 22.80
N VAL A 261 11.33 10.33 21.87
CA VAL A 261 11.85 11.57 21.27
C VAL A 261 10.95 12.75 21.60
N GLU A 262 11.53 13.95 21.65
CA GLU A 262 10.78 15.18 21.91
C GLU A 262 10.10 15.69 20.63
N PRO A 263 8.77 15.82 20.58
CA PRO A 263 8.08 16.41 19.42
C PRO A 263 8.32 17.92 19.38
N ALA A 264 8.68 18.45 18.20
CA ALA A 264 8.76 19.90 18.03
C ALA A 264 7.35 20.51 17.99
N PRO A 265 7.14 21.73 18.55
CA PRO A 265 5.91 22.48 18.31
C PRO A 265 5.69 22.69 16.81
N PHE A 266 4.44 22.54 16.36
CA PHE A 266 4.08 22.88 14.99
C PHE A 266 3.96 24.40 14.84
N ASP A 267 4.79 24.99 13.97
CA ASP A 267 4.88 26.44 13.74
C ASP A 267 4.06 26.91 12.52
N GLY A 268 3.28 26.01 11.91
CA GLY A 268 2.47 26.31 10.73
C GLY A 268 3.22 26.18 9.41
N ALA A 269 4.54 26.01 9.42
CA ALA A 269 5.35 25.90 8.21
C ALA A 269 5.53 24.42 7.79
N VAL A 270 5.41 24.17 6.48
CA VAL A 270 5.73 22.86 5.89
C VAL A 270 7.24 22.65 5.95
N ASN A 271 7.69 21.50 6.45
CA ASN A 271 9.11 21.17 6.58
C ASN A 271 9.37 19.74 6.05
N PRO A 272 9.51 19.56 4.72
CA PRO A 272 9.52 18.22 4.12
C PRO A 272 10.62 17.30 4.68
N LEU A 273 10.30 16.02 4.86
CA LEU A 273 11.25 14.98 5.23
C LEU A 273 12.41 14.86 4.23
N GLU A 274 12.21 15.18 2.95
CA GLU A 274 13.32 15.24 1.99
C GLU A 274 14.45 16.17 2.47
N HIS A 275 14.09 17.34 3.01
CA HIS A 275 15.06 18.26 3.60
C HIS A 275 15.54 17.77 4.96
N GLN A 276 14.64 17.26 5.82
CA GLN A 276 15.01 16.82 7.17
C GLN A 276 15.88 15.54 7.18
N LEU A 277 15.85 14.74 6.11
CA LEU A 277 16.68 13.52 5.96
C LEU A 277 17.88 13.75 5.03
N ALA A 278 18.05 14.96 4.48
CA ALA A 278 19.17 15.28 3.61
C ALA A 278 20.50 15.01 4.32
N GLY A 279 21.38 14.23 3.67
CA GLY A 279 22.69 13.89 4.20
C GLY A 279 22.69 12.89 5.38
N ALA A 280 21.55 12.32 5.77
CA ALA A 280 21.47 11.39 6.91
C ALA A 280 21.94 9.95 6.57
N ALA A 281 22.20 9.64 5.30
CA ALA A 281 22.56 8.28 4.87
C ALA A 281 23.85 7.72 5.52
N PRO A 282 24.96 8.47 5.62
CA PRO A 282 26.15 8.00 6.33
C PRO A 282 25.87 7.71 7.80
N LEU A 283 25.14 8.60 8.49
CA LEU A 283 24.75 8.40 9.88
C LEU A 283 23.88 7.15 10.07
N TRP A 284 22.93 6.91 9.16
CA TRP A 284 22.11 5.71 9.21
C TRP A 284 22.96 4.44 9.02
N ALA A 285 23.94 4.44 8.11
CA ALA A 285 24.83 3.31 7.90
C ALA A 285 25.68 3.00 9.15
N GLU A 286 26.21 4.03 9.83
CA GLU A 286 26.93 3.88 11.10
C GLU A 286 26.04 3.33 12.22
N LEU A 287 24.80 3.82 12.33
CA LEU A 287 23.80 3.29 13.26
C LEU A 287 23.48 1.82 12.96
N ALA A 288 23.32 1.48 11.68
CA ALA A 288 23.03 0.13 11.25
C ALA A 288 24.16 -0.83 11.62
N GLU A 289 25.42 -0.43 11.42
CA GLU A 289 26.59 -1.21 11.85
C GLU A 289 26.61 -1.37 13.37
N ARG A 290 26.47 -0.28 14.13
CA ARG A 290 26.53 -0.28 15.60
C ARG A 290 25.47 -1.16 16.25
N HIS A 291 24.25 -1.17 15.70
CA HIS A 291 23.12 -1.92 16.24
C HIS A 291 22.88 -3.27 15.53
N GLY A 292 23.70 -3.63 14.53
CA GLY A 292 23.53 -4.86 13.75
C GLY A 292 22.20 -4.92 13.00
N LEU A 293 21.79 -3.79 12.41
CA LEU A 293 20.55 -3.68 11.63
C LEU A 293 20.68 -4.36 10.27
N ILE A 294 19.59 -4.92 9.76
CA ILE A 294 19.58 -5.73 8.53
C ILE A 294 19.60 -4.91 7.23
N GLU A 295 19.33 -3.60 7.31
CA GLU A 295 19.25 -2.72 6.14
C GLU A 295 20.00 -1.40 6.40
N PRO A 296 21.24 -1.28 5.92
CA PRO A 296 22.06 -0.08 6.11
C PRO A 296 21.78 1.02 5.06
N ASP A 297 21.01 0.75 4.00
CA ASP A 297 20.70 1.77 3.00
C ASP A 297 19.41 2.53 3.37
N LEU A 298 19.59 3.78 3.78
CA LEU A 298 18.50 4.69 4.11
C LEU A 298 17.47 4.82 2.97
N ASN A 299 17.92 4.83 1.71
CA ASN A 299 17.03 5.00 0.55
C ASN A 299 16.15 3.78 0.29
N ARG A 300 16.50 2.61 0.85
CA ARG A 300 15.67 1.41 0.81
C ARG A 300 14.60 1.43 1.91
N LEU A 301 14.79 2.20 2.97
CA LEU A 301 13.84 2.28 4.09
C LEU A 301 12.90 3.48 4.00
N ALA A 302 13.45 4.64 3.64
CA ALA A 302 12.74 5.92 3.68
C ALA A 302 12.32 6.38 2.29
N SER A 303 11.00 6.50 2.08
CA SER A 303 10.39 7.15 0.93
C SER A 303 9.91 8.55 1.36
N ALA A 304 10.85 9.48 1.57
CA ALA A 304 10.58 10.83 2.08
C ALA A 304 9.55 11.58 1.22
N TRP A 305 9.79 11.63 -0.10
CA TRP A 305 8.89 12.25 -1.09
C TRP A 305 7.43 11.82 -0.97
N HIS A 306 7.19 10.53 -0.69
CA HIS A 306 5.84 9.97 -0.60
C HIS A 306 5.18 10.39 0.72
N THR A 307 5.92 10.31 1.82
CA THR A 307 5.43 10.75 3.13
C THR A 307 5.12 12.25 3.11
N ASP A 308 5.96 13.05 2.45
CA ASP A 308 5.73 14.48 2.25
C ASP A 308 4.52 14.76 1.36
N ALA A 309 4.30 13.98 0.31
CA ALA A 309 3.10 14.10 -0.53
C ALA A 309 1.82 13.82 0.26
N ASP A 310 1.83 12.80 1.13
CA ASP A 310 0.67 12.42 1.94
C ASP A 310 0.40 13.40 3.09
N LEU A 311 1.43 13.80 3.83
CA LEU A 311 1.33 14.74 4.95
C LEU A 311 1.26 16.21 4.50
N GLY A 312 1.61 16.49 3.25
CA GLY A 312 1.59 17.84 2.66
C GLY A 312 0.25 18.24 2.04
N ARG A 313 -0.74 17.33 1.98
CA ARG A 313 -2.03 17.60 1.33
C ARG A 313 -2.71 18.85 1.92
N PRO A 314 -3.29 19.75 1.11
CA PRO A 314 -3.94 20.96 1.61
C PRO A 314 -5.41 20.74 2.02
N ILE A 315 -5.80 19.50 2.33
CA ILE A 315 -7.19 19.07 2.55
C ILE A 315 -7.29 18.07 3.69
N GLU A 316 -8.49 17.92 4.23
CA GLU A 316 -8.88 16.76 5.04
C GLU A 316 -9.11 15.53 4.14
N VAL A 317 -8.68 14.33 4.56
CA VAL A 317 -8.86 13.10 3.78
C VAL A 317 -9.40 11.99 4.68
N VAL A 318 -10.67 11.67 4.50
CA VAL A 318 -11.37 10.57 5.18
C VAL A 318 -12.24 9.81 4.20
N THR A 319 -12.53 8.54 4.51
CA THR A 319 -13.21 7.59 3.63
C THR A 319 -14.38 6.93 4.35
N ASP A 320 -15.43 6.63 3.60
CA ASP A 320 -16.57 5.89 4.12
C ASP A 320 -16.34 4.37 3.97
N MET A 321 -16.59 3.63 5.05
CA MET A 321 -16.54 2.15 5.10
C MET A 321 -17.93 1.52 5.12
N SER A 322 -19.00 2.30 4.95
CA SER A 322 -20.37 1.81 5.14
C SER A 322 -20.72 0.72 4.14
N LYS A 323 -20.19 0.78 2.91
CA LYS A 323 -20.41 -0.26 1.90
C LYS A 323 -19.87 -1.62 2.35
N SER A 324 -18.59 -1.71 2.71
CA SER A 324 -17.99 -2.96 3.21
C SER A 324 -18.70 -3.47 4.47
N ARG A 325 -19.07 -2.57 5.40
CA ARG A 325 -19.79 -2.92 6.64
C ARG A 325 -21.17 -3.52 6.38
N ARG A 326 -21.94 -2.94 5.46
CA ARG A 326 -23.27 -3.48 5.07
C ARG A 326 -23.19 -4.88 4.47
N LEU A 327 -22.07 -5.21 3.84
CA LEU A 327 -21.80 -6.53 3.26
C LEU A 327 -21.08 -7.49 4.23
N GLY A 328 -20.91 -7.10 5.50
CA GLY A 328 -20.43 -7.97 6.57
C GLY A 328 -18.94 -7.89 6.89
N PHE A 329 -18.17 -6.98 6.27
CA PHE A 329 -16.80 -6.70 6.70
C PHE A 329 -16.80 -5.75 7.91
N LEU A 330 -16.61 -6.31 9.10
CA LEU A 330 -16.69 -5.58 10.37
C LEU A 330 -15.33 -5.45 11.08
N ASP A 331 -14.25 -5.90 10.45
CA ASP A 331 -12.91 -5.81 11.02
C ASP A 331 -12.50 -4.34 11.25
N TYR A 332 -11.81 -4.13 12.36
CA TYR A 332 -11.33 -2.83 12.83
C TYR A 332 -9.86 -2.95 13.24
N GLN A 333 -9.11 -1.88 13.09
CA GLN A 333 -7.73 -1.78 13.56
C GLN A 333 -7.51 -0.37 14.12
N PRO A 334 -7.22 -0.18 15.42
CA PRO A 334 -6.80 1.12 15.93
C PRO A 334 -5.59 1.64 15.16
N SER A 335 -5.66 2.90 14.72
CA SER A 335 -4.64 3.46 13.85
C SER A 335 -3.30 3.65 14.54
N ASP A 336 -3.25 3.95 15.84
CA ASP A 336 -1.98 4.02 16.58
C ASP A 336 -1.36 2.63 16.77
N ASP A 337 -2.17 1.62 17.09
CA ASP A 337 -1.72 0.23 17.15
C ASP A 337 -1.14 -0.26 15.81
N ALA A 338 -1.70 0.18 14.66
CA ALA A 338 -1.13 -0.15 13.35
C ALA A 338 0.32 0.34 13.20
N PHE A 339 0.63 1.55 13.70
CA PHE A 339 2.01 2.06 13.74
C PHE A 339 2.86 1.31 14.77
N PHE A 340 2.36 1.08 15.98
CA PHE A 340 3.12 0.44 17.05
C PHE A 340 3.45 -1.02 16.76
N ASP A 341 2.51 -1.76 16.17
CA ASP A 341 2.74 -3.14 15.73
C ASP A 341 3.79 -3.18 14.62
N LEU A 342 3.73 -2.24 13.67
CA LEU A 342 4.77 -2.09 12.65
C LEU A 342 6.12 -1.82 13.29
N PHE A 343 6.24 -0.84 14.19
CA PHE A 343 7.52 -0.49 14.78
C PHE A 343 8.08 -1.60 15.68
N THR A 344 7.21 -2.29 16.41
CA THR A 344 7.56 -3.48 17.20
C THR A 344 8.16 -4.56 16.30
N ARG A 345 7.53 -4.81 15.15
CA ARG A 345 8.07 -5.74 14.15
C ARG A 345 9.39 -5.24 13.55
N LEU A 346 9.52 -3.96 13.24
CA LEU A 346 10.77 -3.38 12.72
C LEU A 346 11.92 -3.55 13.72
N ARG A 347 11.67 -3.40 15.03
CA ARG A 347 12.67 -3.71 16.08
C ARG A 347 13.00 -5.19 16.12
N ALA A 348 11.99 -6.06 16.15
CA ALA A 348 12.19 -7.50 16.20
C ALA A 348 13.00 -8.04 15.00
N ASP A 349 12.74 -7.49 13.81
CA ASP A 349 13.44 -7.83 12.57
C ASP A 349 14.79 -7.09 12.42
N ARG A 350 15.20 -6.28 13.43
CA ARG A 350 16.40 -5.44 13.43
C ARG A 350 16.49 -4.51 12.21
N VAL A 351 15.37 -3.92 11.79
CA VAL A 351 15.33 -2.85 10.79
C VAL A 351 15.59 -1.49 11.45
N ILE A 352 15.15 -1.32 12.68
CA ILE A 352 15.44 -0.17 13.55
C ILE A 352 15.97 -0.69 14.90
N PRO A 353 16.72 0.12 15.69
CA PRO A 353 17.25 -0.30 16.98
C PRO A 353 16.20 -0.53 18.07
#